data_AF-A0A2A5QRH5-F1
#
_entry.id   AF-A0A2A5QRH5-F1
#
_cell.length_a   1.000
_cell.length_b   1.000
_cell.length_c   1.000
_cell.angle_alpha   90.00
_cell.angle_beta   90.00
_cell.angle_gamma   90.00
#
_symmetry.space_group_name_H-M   'P 1'
#
loop_
_entity.id
_entity.type
_entity.pdbx_description
1 polymer ?
#
loop_
_entity_poly.entity_id
_entity_poly.type
_entity_poly.pdbx_seq_one_letter_code
_entity_poly.pdbx_strand_id
1 'polypeptide(L)'
;MSLLEKFHEEYECDGDLVLFRCTECSRTSLSLGSIHAHCEKHRGYTQFNHQLPFTKTSMVDFDALIEYTEVLCVKQTHEISLNEVEGM
;
A
#
# COMPACT_ATOMS: atom_id res chain seq x y z
N MET A 1 12.83 22.67 1.74
CA MET A 1 12.58 21.22 1.66
C MET A 1 12.58 20.66 3.06
N SER A 2 11.41 20.27 3.58
CA SER A 2 11.29 19.69 4.91
C SER A 2 11.85 18.25 4.93
N LEU A 3 12.22 17.73 6.10
CA LEU A 3 12.64 16.33 6.23
C LEU A 3 11.53 15.36 5.79
N LEU A 4 10.26 15.74 5.98
CA LEU A 4 9.12 14.92 5.57
C LEU A 4 9.05 14.74 4.05
N GLU A 5 9.36 15.79 3.28
CA GLU A 5 9.39 15.75 1.82
C GLU A 5 10.49 14.84 1.27
N LYS A 6 11.59 14.65 2.02
CA LYS A 6 12.66 13.72 1.64
C LYS A 6 12.31 12.26 1.86
N PHE A 7 11.37 11.96 2.75
CA PHE A 7 10.91 10.60 3.06
C PHE A 7 9.54 10.29 2.46
N HIS A 8 8.97 11.24 1.70
CA HIS A 8 7.69 11.02 1.03
C HIS A 8 7.96 10.21 -0.23
N GLU A 9 7.63 8.91 -0.18
CA GLU A 9 7.58 8.04 -1.35
C GLU A 9 6.34 8.42 -2.17
N GLU A 10 6.49 9.41 -3.04
CA GLU A 10 5.51 9.69 -4.10
C GLU A 10 5.92 8.90 -5.35
N TYR A 11 5.07 7.95 -5.73
CA TYR A 11 5.22 7.26 -7.00
C TYR A 11 4.36 8.00 -8.03
N GLU A 12 4.99 8.43 -9.11
CA GLU A 12 4.31 9.07 -10.24
C GLU A 12 4.37 8.14 -11.46
N CYS A 13 3.26 8.08 -12.18
CA CYS A 13 3.19 7.41 -13.49
C CYS A 13 2.66 8.45 -14.49
N ASP A 14 3.51 8.87 -15.43
CA ASP A 14 3.19 9.89 -16.43
C ASP A 14 2.71 11.24 -15.83
N GLY A 15 3.16 11.58 -14.62
CA GLY A 15 2.79 12.82 -13.91
C GLY A 15 1.52 12.71 -13.05
N ASP A 16 0.87 11.54 -13.03
CA ASP A 16 -0.27 11.25 -12.18
C ASP A 16 0.15 10.49 -10.90
N LEU A 17 -0.55 10.73 -9.80
CA LEU A 17 -0.29 10.11 -8.50
C LEU A 17 -0.66 8.62 -8.53
N VAL A 18 0.24 7.77 -8.02
CA VAL A 18 0.00 6.33 -7.89
C VAL A 18 -0.45 5.99 -6.48
N LEU A 19 -1.58 5.29 -6.38
CA LEU A 19 -2.08 4.66 -5.17
C LEU A 19 -1.90 3.15 -5.25
N PHE A 20 -1.52 2.54 -4.13
CA PHE A 20 -1.51 1.09 -3.99
C PHE A 20 -2.71 0.64 -3.16
N ARG A 21 -3.47 -0.32 -3.68
CA ARG A 21 -4.65 -0.89 -3.04
C ARG A 21 -4.42 -2.36 -2.72
N CYS A 22 -4.75 -2.78 -1.50
CA CYS A 22 -4.81 -4.19 -1.13
C CYS A 22 -6.06 -4.83 -1.74
N THR A 23 -5.90 -5.95 -2.44
CA THR A 23 -6.99 -6.64 -3.13
C THR A 23 -7.95 -7.36 -2.17
N GLU A 24 -7.52 -7.67 -0.95
CA GLU A 24 -8.36 -8.42 0.01
C GLU A 24 -9.30 -7.53 0.84
N CYS A 25 -8.84 -6.34 1.24
CA CYS A 25 -9.59 -5.48 2.18
C CYS A 25 -9.78 -4.05 1.66
N SER A 26 -9.38 -3.78 0.42
CA SER A 26 -9.46 -2.46 -0.23
C SER A 26 -8.71 -1.33 0.50
N ARG A 27 -7.80 -1.67 1.44
CA ARG A 27 -6.93 -0.68 2.10
C ARG A 27 -6.04 -0.02 1.06
N THR A 28 -5.95 1.31 1.07
CA THR A 28 -5.07 2.07 0.18
C THR A 28 -3.90 2.70 0.92
N SER A 29 -2.78 2.88 0.21
CA SER A 29 -1.59 3.60 0.68
C SER A 29 -0.88 4.27 -0.49
N LEU A 30 -0.16 5.35 -0.21
CA LEU A 30 0.74 6.01 -1.16
C LEU A 30 2.14 5.37 -1.17
N SER A 31 2.49 4.58 -0.14
CA SER A 31 3.78 3.89 -0.05
C SER A 31 3.62 2.41 -0.36
N LEU A 32 4.45 1.91 -1.28
CA LEU A 32 4.53 0.50 -1.64
C LEU A 32 4.96 -0.36 -0.43
N GLY A 33 5.92 0.13 0.35
CA GLY A 33 6.38 -0.58 1.56
C GLY A 33 5.27 -0.74 2.59
N SER A 34 4.44 0.30 2.77
CA SER A 34 3.33 0.28 3.71
C SER A 34 2.22 -0.70 3.30
N ILE A 35 1.88 -0.78 2.00
CA ILE A 35 0.87 -1.73 1.53
C ILE A 35 1.39 -3.17 1.60
N HIS A 36 2.67 -3.40 1.31
CA HIS A 36 3.29 -4.71 1.43
C HIS A 36 3.32 -5.21 2.87
N ALA A 37 3.73 -4.35 3.82
CA ALA A 37 3.66 -4.67 5.24
C ALA A 37 2.23 -4.94 5.73
N HIS A 38 1.23 -4.32 5.10
CA HIS A 38 -0.17 -4.63 5.35
C HIS A 38 -0.56 -6.01 4.80
N CYS A 39 -0.23 -6.32 3.55
CA CYS A 39 -0.53 -7.60 2.89
C CYS A 39 0.14 -8.80 3.59
N GLU A 40 1.30 -8.60 4.24
CA GLU A 40 1.92 -9.62 5.11
C GLU A 40 0.99 -10.12 6.23
N LYS A 41 0.10 -9.26 6.75
CA LYS A 41 -0.86 -9.66 7.78
C LYS A 41 -1.94 -10.61 7.26
N HIS A 42 -2.28 -10.49 5.97
CA HIS A 42 -3.27 -11.34 5.31
C HIS A 42 -2.70 -12.72 4.94
N ARG A 43 -1.46 -12.75 4.45
CA ARG A 43 -0.72 -14.00 4.16
C ARG A 43 -0.56 -14.87 5.40
N GLY A 44 -0.56 -14.24 6.57
CA GLY A 44 -0.47 -14.92 7.85
C GLY A 44 0.88 -15.57 8.08
N TYR A 45 0.97 -16.28 9.19
CA TYR A 45 2.17 -16.98 9.63
C TYR A 45 2.00 -18.48 9.41
N THR A 46 3.08 -19.24 9.50
CA THR A 46 2.96 -20.71 9.59
C THR A 46 2.04 -21.12 10.74
N GLN A 47 1.62 -22.39 10.79
CA GLN A 47 0.80 -22.96 11.87
C GLN A 47 1.31 -22.69 13.30
N PHE A 48 2.61 -22.38 13.45
CA PHE A 48 3.25 -22.04 14.73
C PHE A 48 3.41 -20.55 14.96
N ASN A 49 2.78 -19.69 14.17
CA ASN A 49 2.90 -18.23 14.20
C ASN A 49 4.32 -17.69 13.92
N HIS A 50 5.11 -18.41 13.12
CA HIS A 50 6.46 -17.98 12.69
C HIS A 50 6.49 -17.75 11.17
N GLN A 51 7.18 -16.69 10.73
CA GLN A 51 7.57 -16.51 9.33
C GLN A 51 8.90 -17.24 9.10
N LEU A 52 8.90 -18.26 8.23
CA LEU A 52 10.09 -19.05 7.92
C LEU A 52 10.68 -18.57 6.59
N PRO A 53 12.01 -18.35 6.50
CA PRO A 53 12.64 -17.71 5.34
C PRO A 53 12.66 -18.53 4.03
N PHE A 54 11.91 -19.65 3.96
CA PHE A 54 11.86 -20.54 2.79
C PHE A 54 10.45 -21.07 2.48
N THR A 55 9.43 -20.53 3.15
CA THR A 55 8.02 -20.91 2.92
C THR A 55 7.28 -19.80 2.20
N LYS A 56 6.06 -20.09 1.73
CA LYS A 56 5.12 -19.09 1.20
C LYS A 56 4.70 -18.02 2.22
N THR A 57 5.13 -18.17 3.47
CA THR A 57 4.93 -17.21 4.56
C THR A 57 6.28 -16.62 4.97
N SER A 58 7.25 -16.56 4.06
CA SER A 58 8.52 -15.88 4.29
C SER A 58 8.28 -14.38 4.26
N MET A 59 8.94 -13.66 5.17
CA MET A 59 8.90 -12.20 5.17
C MET A 59 9.54 -11.68 3.89
N VAL A 60 8.97 -10.60 3.34
CA VAL A 60 9.61 -9.84 2.24
C VAL A 60 9.68 -10.65 0.94
N ASP A 61 8.80 -11.64 0.78
CA ASP A 61 8.58 -12.31 -0.50
C ASP A 61 7.76 -11.38 -1.40
N PHE A 62 8.47 -10.47 -2.07
CA PHE A 62 7.90 -9.41 -2.92
C PHE A 62 7.10 -9.96 -4.10
N ASP A 63 7.52 -11.10 -4.67
CA ASP A 63 6.85 -11.73 -5.80
C ASP A 63 5.43 -12.18 -5.41
N ALA A 64 5.24 -12.66 -4.18
CA ALA A 64 3.91 -12.97 -3.68
C ALA A 64 3.13 -11.71 -3.26
N LEU A 65 3.78 -10.71 -2.65
CA LEU A 65 3.10 -9.50 -2.19
C LEU A 65 2.51 -8.69 -3.34
N ILE A 66 3.15 -8.69 -4.51
CA ILE A 66 2.66 -7.96 -5.67
C ILE A 66 1.28 -8.46 -6.13
N GLU A 67 0.99 -9.76 -5.97
CA GLU A 67 -0.31 -10.37 -6.31
C GLU A 67 -1.45 -9.83 -5.43
N TYR A 68 -1.13 -9.35 -4.22
CA TYR A 68 -2.08 -8.75 -3.28
C TYR A 68 -2.20 -7.24 -3.42
N THR A 69 -1.45 -6.64 -4.35
CA THR A 69 -1.43 -5.19 -4.57
C THR A 69 -1.92 -4.84 -5.96
N GLU A 70 -2.82 -3.88 -5.99
CA GLU A 70 -3.31 -3.27 -7.21
C GLU A 70 -2.77 -1.85 -7.30
N VAL A 71 -2.18 -1.52 -8.44
CA VAL A 71 -1.63 -0.19 -8.73
C VAL A 71 -2.70 0.64 -9.42
N LEU A 72 -3.12 1.72 -8.78
CA LEU A 72 -4.15 2.64 -9.27
C LEU A 72 -3.51 3.98 -9.61
N CYS A 73 -3.60 4.38 -10.87
CA CYS A 73 -3.20 5.70 -11.32
C CYS A 73 -4.37 6.68 -11.19
N VAL A 74 -4.19 7.74 -10.40
CA VAL A 74 -5.24 8.73 -10.11
C VAL A 74 -5.21 9.84 -11.15
N LYS A 75 -6.11 9.76 -12.13
CA LYS A 75 -6.19 10.72 -13.25
C LYS A 75 -7.00 11.99 -12.97
N GLN A 76 -7.89 11.95 -11.97
CA GLN A 76 -8.75 13.08 -11.61
C GLN A 76 -8.76 13.22 -10.09
N THR A 77 -8.11 14.27 -9.61
CA THR A 77 -8.21 14.74 -8.24
C THR A 77 -9.15 15.94 -8.20
N HIS A 78 -10.09 15.92 -7.27
CA HIS A 78 -10.92 17.09 -6.96
C HIS A 78 -10.62 17.52 -5.53
N GLU A 79 -10.30 18.80 -5.35
CA GLU A 79 -10.17 19.38 -4.02
C GLU A 79 -11.57 19.48 -3.40
N ILE A 80 -11.74 18.90 -2.22
CA ILE A 80 -12.97 18.97 -1.42
C ILE A 80 -12.63 19.71 -0.14
N SER A 81 -13.50 20.63 0.28
CA SER A 81 -13.32 21.35 1.53
C SER A 81 -13.62 20.46 2.73
N LEU A 82 -12.89 20.63 3.84
CA LEU A 82 -13.11 19.84 5.07
C LEU A 82 -14.56 19.92 5.58
N ASN A 83 -15.23 21.06 5.39
CA ASN A 83 -16.62 21.28 5.77
C ASN A 83 -17.61 20.38 5.02
N GLU A 84 -17.28 19.94 3.80
CA GLU A 84 -18.14 19.04 3.02
C GLU A 84 -18.01 17.58 3.47
N VAL A 85 -16.91 17.22 4.13
CA VAL A 85 -16.65 15.86 4.64
C VAL A 85 -17.34 15.64 5.98
N GLU A 86 -17.41 16.66 6.85
CA GLU A 86 -18.07 16.57 8.16
C GLU A 86 -19.61 16.45 8.07
N GLY A 87 -20.19 16.68 6.88
CA GLY A 87 -21.63 16.61 6.63
C GLY A 87 -22.15 15.28 6.08
N MET A 88 -21.29 14.26 5.90
CA MET A 88 -21.64 12.91 5.41
C MET A 88 -21.73 11.90 6.56
#